data_AF-A0A9P7BMC0-F1
#
_entry.id   AF-A0A9P7BMC0-F1
#
_cell.length_a   1.000
_cell.length_b   1.000
_cell.length_c   1.000
_cell.angle_alpha   90.00
_cell.angle_beta   90.00
_cell.angle_gamma   90.00
#
_symmetry.space_group_name_H-M   'P 1'
#
loop_
_entity.id
_entity.type
_entity.pdbx_description
1 polymer ?
#
loop_
_entity_poly.entity_id
_entity_poly.type
_entity_poly.pdbx_seq_one_letter_code
_entity_poly.pdbx_strand_id
1 'polypeptide(L)'
;MRLRVRHADGVATLGDISSDQTILVLKQKIISAIGLSSTQTIQISGGYPPKTISDDTIIIQNSGLRDGDTLNVKIVGNSTPQEPPNAVSQVQNLREGVVQTSNGFLTLREMKDDNSCLFRSIGYVLCRDTTMSAELRHAIVERIKADPVSYPDIALG
;
A
#
# COMPACT_ATOMS: atom_id res chain seq x y z
N MET A 1 21.28 3.62 8.82
CA MET A 1 20.10 3.89 8.00
C MET A 1 18.91 3.17 8.59
N ARG A 2 17.75 3.84 8.59
CA ARG A 2 16.47 3.33 9.08
C ARG A 2 15.64 2.85 7.90
N LEU A 3 15.33 1.56 7.84
CA LEU A 3 14.47 0.98 6.80
C LEU A 3 13.17 0.44 7.41
N ARG A 4 12.05 0.64 6.70
CA ARG A 4 10.77 0.01 7.03
C ARG A 4 10.64 -1.29 6.24
N VAL A 5 10.20 -2.36 6.89
CA VAL A 5 10.05 -3.68 6.30
C VAL A 5 8.59 -4.07 6.33
N ARG A 6 7.98 -4.35 5.17
CA ARG A 6 6.63 -4.87 5.03
C ARG A 6 6.67 -6.36 4.68
N HIS A 7 5.93 -7.17 5.42
CA HIS A 7 5.73 -8.58 5.16
C HIS A 7 4.24 -8.95 5.36
N ALA A 8 3.87 -10.21 5.10
CA ALA A 8 2.48 -10.67 5.19
C ALA A 8 1.83 -10.37 6.55
N ASP A 9 2.58 -10.49 7.65
CA ASP A 9 2.06 -10.37 9.01
C ASP A 9 2.11 -8.95 9.60
N GLY A 10 2.45 -7.93 8.79
CA GLY A 10 2.58 -6.54 9.27
C GLY A 10 3.84 -5.79 8.83
N VAL A 11 4.29 -4.85 9.68
CA VAL A 11 5.39 -3.92 9.38
C VAL A 11 6.38 -3.88 10.54
N ALA A 12 7.67 -3.98 10.22
CA ALA A 12 8.78 -3.82 11.16
C ALA A 12 9.67 -2.63 10.75
N THR A 13 10.49 -2.13 11.69
CA THR A 13 11.48 -1.07 11.41
C THR A 13 12.86 -1.55 11.84
N LEU A 14 13.84 -1.39 10.94
CA LEU A 14 15.26 -1.68 11.18
C LEU A 14 16.00 -0.35 11.32
N GLY A 15 16.57 -0.05 12.49
CA GLY A 15 17.25 1.23 12.77
C GLY A 15 18.76 1.24 12.49
N ASP A 16 19.43 0.09 12.66
CA ASP A 16 20.89 -0.02 12.70
C ASP A 16 21.46 -0.75 11.48
N ILE A 17 21.13 -0.26 10.29
CA ILE A 17 21.69 -0.79 9.04
C ILE A 17 22.79 0.15 8.56
N SER A 18 24.00 -0.37 8.38
CA SER A 18 25.08 0.43 7.80
C SER A 18 25.07 0.29 6.28
N SER A 19 25.24 1.39 5.57
CA SER A 19 25.01 1.46 4.12
C SER A 19 26.11 0.78 3.29
N ASP A 20 27.27 0.56 3.90
CA ASP A 20 28.42 -0.20 3.39
C ASP A 20 28.23 -1.72 3.50
N GLN A 21 27.20 -2.20 4.21
CA GLN A 21 26.90 -3.62 4.32
C GLN A 21 26.33 -4.16 3.00
N THR A 22 26.51 -5.45 2.76
CA THR A 22 25.94 -6.13 1.59
C THR A 22 24.46 -6.42 1.75
N ILE A 23 23.77 -6.62 0.63
CA ILE A 23 22.37 -7.05 0.61
C ILE A 23 22.16 -8.39 1.31
N LEU A 24 23.14 -9.29 1.26
CA LEU A 24 23.13 -10.54 2.03
C LEU A 24 22.99 -10.28 3.54
N VAL A 25 23.80 -9.37 4.10
CA VAL A 25 23.74 -9.02 5.52
C VAL A 25 22.41 -8.33 5.87
N LEU A 26 21.89 -7.50 4.97
CA LEU A 26 20.56 -6.90 5.12
C LEU A 26 19.47 -7.95 5.19
N LYS A 27 19.46 -8.95 4.29
CA LYS A 27 18.48 -10.03 4.28
C LYS A 27 18.52 -10.84 5.58
N GLN A 28 19.71 -11.15 6.10
CA GLN A 28 19.86 -11.82 7.38
C GLN A 28 19.28 -11.00 8.54
N LYS A 29 19.61 -9.70 8.61
CA LYS A 29 19.02 -8.79 9.61
C LYS A 29 17.50 -8.71 9.52
N ILE A 30 16.95 -8.71 8.31
CA ILE A 30 15.50 -8.76 8.10
C ILE A 30 14.95 -10.05 8.70
N ILE A 31 15.43 -11.23 8.28
CA ILE A 31 14.98 -12.54 8.77
C ILE A 31 14.94 -12.59 10.29
N SER A 32 16.02 -12.14 10.96
CA SER A 32 16.10 -12.07 12.42
C SER A 32 15.07 -11.12 13.03
N ALA A 33 14.86 -9.93 12.44
CA ALA A 33 13.94 -8.94 12.98
C ALA A 33 12.46 -9.30 12.82
N ILE A 34 12.11 -10.11 11.80
CA ILE A 34 10.74 -10.57 11.57
C ILE A 34 10.46 -11.96 12.14
N GLY A 35 11.41 -12.54 12.88
CA GLY A 35 11.24 -13.84 13.54
C GLY A 35 11.11 -15.03 12.59
N LEU A 36 11.65 -14.93 11.37
CA LEU A 36 11.69 -16.05 10.43
C LEU A 36 12.82 -17.03 10.76
N SER A 37 12.65 -18.29 10.36
CA SER A 37 13.71 -19.30 10.47
C SER A 37 14.88 -18.93 9.56
N SER A 38 16.12 -19.07 10.06
CA SER A 38 17.35 -18.77 9.31
C SER A 38 17.55 -19.62 8.04
N THR A 39 16.76 -20.68 7.87
CA THR A 39 16.73 -21.53 6.68
C THR A 39 15.82 -21.02 5.56
N GLN A 40 15.02 -19.98 5.82
CA GLN A 40 14.11 -19.41 4.83
C GLN A 40 14.83 -18.36 3.99
N THR A 41 14.75 -18.49 2.67
CA THR A 41 15.23 -17.48 1.73
C THR A 41 14.17 -16.39 1.57
N ILE A 42 14.58 -15.13 1.47
CA ILE A 42 13.66 -14.02 1.22
C ILE A 42 14.05 -13.24 -0.03
N GLN A 43 13.03 -12.76 -0.75
CA GLN A 43 13.16 -11.77 -1.81
C GLN A 43 12.73 -10.40 -1.27
N ILE A 44 13.54 -9.38 -1.54
CA ILE A 44 13.28 -8.01 -1.11
C ILE A 44 13.09 -7.10 -2.34
N SER A 45 12.16 -6.15 -2.25
CA SER A 45 12.00 -5.07 -3.23
C SER A 45 11.90 -3.71 -2.55
N GLY A 46 12.54 -2.69 -3.11
CA GLY A 46 12.61 -1.35 -2.52
C GLY A 46 13.02 -0.27 -3.52
N GLY A 47 13.19 0.96 -3.02
CA GLY A 47 13.41 2.16 -3.83
C GLY A 47 12.13 2.70 -4.49
N TYR A 48 12.27 3.79 -5.25
CA TYR A 48 11.19 4.37 -6.05
C TYR A 48 11.60 4.51 -7.53
N PRO A 49 10.88 3.86 -8.46
CA PRO A 49 9.81 2.87 -8.24
C PRO A 49 10.34 1.57 -7.59
N PRO A 50 9.51 0.79 -6.88
CA PRO A 50 9.97 -0.42 -6.19
C PRO A 50 10.55 -1.46 -7.16
N LYS A 51 11.83 -1.79 -7.01
CA LYS A 51 12.53 -2.81 -7.80
C LYS A 51 12.98 -3.97 -6.92
N THR A 52 12.89 -5.18 -7.45
CA THR A 52 13.47 -6.38 -6.80
C THR A 52 14.98 -6.26 -6.77
N ILE A 53 15.59 -6.55 -5.63
CA ILE A 53 17.04 -6.58 -5.46
C ILE A 53 17.47 -8.05 -5.48
N SER A 54 18.06 -8.48 -6.59
CA SER A 54 18.45 -9.89 -6.82
C SER A 54 19.90 -10.19 -6.47
N ASP A 55 20.77 -9.18 -6.53
CA ASP A 55 22.20 -9.35 -6.24
C ASP A 55 22.45 -9.19 -4.73
N ASP A 56 22.94 -10.26 -4.11
CA ASP A 56 23.23 -10.31 -2.68
C ASP A 56 24.62 -9.75 -2.33
N THR A 57 25.47 -9.56 -3.34
CA THR A 57 26.87 -9.13 -3.18
C THR A 57 27.05 -7.62 -3.21
N ILE A 58 26.11 -6.89 -3.82
CA ILE A 58 26.16 -5.42 -3.85
C ILE A 58 25.99 -4.85 -2.44
N ILE A 59 26.64 -3.71 -2.21
CA ILE A 59 26.43 -2.90 -1.01
C ILE A 59 25.09 -2.17 -1.08
N ILE A 60 24.51 -1.88 0.07
CA ILE A 60 23.19 -1.24 0.16
C ILE A 60 23.19 0.12 -0.54
N GLN A 61 24.27 0.91 -0.46
CA GLN A 61 24.41 2.17 -1.20
C GLN A 61 24.20 2.03 -2.71
N ASN A 62 24.64 0.90 -3.30
CA ASN A 62 24.58 0.65 -4.74
C ASN A 62 23.28 -0.04 -5.17
N SER A 63 22.43 -0.43 -4.22
CA SER A 63 21.15 -1.09 -4.48
C SER A 63 20.02 -0.13 -4.85
N GLY A 64 20.27 1.19 -4.75
CA GLY A 64 19.25 2.22 -4.96
C GLY A 64 18.34 2.47 -3.75
N LEU A 65 18.63 1.85 -2.61
CA LEU A 65 17.94 2.07 -1.34
C LEU A 65 18.44 3.34 -0.64
N ARG A 66 17.49 4.09 -0.08
CA ARG A 66 17.73 5.32 0.69
C ARG A 66 17.30 5.16 2.14
N ASP A 67 17.81 6.03 3.00
CA ASP A 67 17.34 6.14 4.38
C ASP A 67 15.84 6.49 4.40
N GLY A 68 15.07 5.76 5.22
CA GLY A 68 13.62 5.89 5.31
C GLY A 68 12.83 5.04 4.30
N ASP A 69 13.49 4.34 3.38
CA ASP A 69 12.80 3.52 2.37
C ASP A 69 11.99 2.38 3.01
N THR A 70 10.91 2.00 2.31
CA THR A 70 10.11 0.83 2.65
C THR A 70 10.45 -0.32 1.72
N LEU A 71 10.86 -1.45 2.30
CA LEU A 71 11.11 -2.72 1.64
C LEU A 71 9.87 -3.62 1.72
N ASN A 72 9.52 -4.29 0.63
CA ASN A 72 8.56 -5.39 0.65
C ASN A 72 9.32 -6.72 0.66
N VAL A 73 8.94 -7.63 1.55
CA VAL A 73 9.58 -8.93 1.75
C VAL A 73 8.63 -10.04 1.34
N LYS A 74 9.11 -10.95 0.49
CA LYS A 74 8.43 -12.20 0.14
C LYS A 74 9.29 -13.38 0.58
N ILE A 75 8.69 -14.37 1.23
CA ILE A 75 9.37 -15.61 1.61
C ILE A 75 9.44 -16.51 0.38
N VAL A 76 10.64 -16.96 0.04
CA VAL A 76 10.93 -17.90 -1.05
C VAL A 76 11.33 -19.23 -0.40
N GLY A 77 10.37 -20.14 -0.23
CA GLY A 77 10.66 -21.51 0.21
C GLY A 77 11.18 -22.37 -0.93
N ASN A 78 11.91 -23.45 -0.61
CA ASN A 78 12.26 -24.54 -1.52
C ASN A 78 11.02 -25.34 -1.99
N SER A 79 10.01 -24.66 -2.51
CA SER A 79 9.16 -25.23 -3.55
C SER A 79 10.00 -25.17 -4.83
N THR A 80 10.25 -26.33 -5.41
CA THR A 80 10.82 -26.57 -6.75
C THR A 80 10.61 -25.41 -7.73
N PRO A 81 11.53 -25.14 -8.68
CA PRO A 81 11.27 -24.25 -9.78
C PRO A 81 10.13 -24.83 -10.62
N GLN A 82 8.91 -24.56 -10.20
CA GLN A 82 7.75 -24.66 -11.04
C GLN A 82 7.90 -23.44 -11.93
N GLU A 83 8.26 -23.72 -13.19
CA GLU A 83 7.82 -22.93 -14.33
C GLU A 83 6.48 -22.28 -13.98
N PRO A 84 6.29 -20.97 -14.29
CA PRO A 84 5.10 -20.24 -13.90
C PRO A 84 3.91 -21.16 -14.17
N PRO A 85 3.12 -21.57 -13.15
CA PRO A 85 1.93 -22.30 -13.46
C PRO A 85 1.20 -21.35 -14.39
N ASN A 86 0.98 -21.83 -15.62
CA ASN A 86 -0.01 -21.31 -16.51
C ASN A 86 -1.33 -21.28 -15.73
N ALA A 87 -1.51 -20.24 -14.92
CA ALA A 87 -2.79 -19.78 -14.45
C ALA A 87 -3.38 -18.92 -15.57
N VAL A 88 -3.37 -19.48 -16.78
CA VAL A 88 -4.40 -19.21 -17.77
C VAL A 88 -5.54 -20.15 -17.41
N SER A 89 -6.26 -19.80 -16.34
CA SER A 89 -7.49 -20.45 -15.88
C SER A 89 -7.99 -19.60 -14.71
N GLN A 90 -9.07 -18.84 -14.78
CA GLN A 90 -10.08 -18.64 -15.81
C GLN A 90 -10.51 -17.19 -15.65
N VAL A 91 -10.48 -16.40 -16.72
CA VAL A 91 -11.15 -15.09 -16.74
C VAL A 91 -12.65 -15.37 -16.79
N GLN A 92 -13.21 -15.86 -15.69
CA GLN A 92 -14.65 -15.97 -15.50
C GLN A 92 -15.16 -14.56 -15.22
N ASN A 93 -15.45 -13.76 -16.26
CA ASN A 93 -16.25 -12.54 -16.19
C ASN A 93 -16.15 -11.75 -14.86
N LEU A 94 -14.94 -11.53 -14.33
CA LEU A 94 -14.80 -10.65 -13.19
C LEU A 94 -15.00 -9.26 -13.74
N ARG A 95 -15.97 -8.54 -13.16
CA ARG A 95 -16.24 -7.15 -13.49
C ARG A 95 -14.91 -6.40 -13.53
N GLU A 96 -14.74 -5.56 -14.55
CA GLU A 96 -13.57 -4.72 -14.71
C GLU A 96 -13.25 -4.02 -13.38
N GLY A 97 -12.00 -4.13 -12.91
CA GLY A 97 -11.57 -3.60 -11.62
C GLY A 97 -11.69 -4.54 -10.41
N VAL A 98 -11.98 -5.83 -10.57
CA VAL A 98 -11.98 -6.81 -9.46
C VAL A 98 -10.84 -7.83 -9.58
N VAL A 99 -10.02 -7.95 -8.53
CA VAL A 99 -8.91 -8.90 -8.40
C VAL A 99 -9.22 -9.92 -7.30
N GLN A 100 -9.20 -11.21 -7.62
CA GLN A 100 -9.33 -12.28 -6.62
C GLN A 100 -8.01 -12.44 -5.84
N THR A 101 -8.13 -12.59 -4.52
CA THR A 101 -7.02 -12.80 -3.57
C THR A 101 -7.25 -14.10 -2.81
N SER A 102 -6.27 -14.58 -2.04
CA SER A 102 -6.41 -15.79 -1.21
C SER A 102 -7.55 -15.71 -0.20
N ASN A 103 -7.92 -14.50 0.25
CA ASN A 103 -8.87 -14.26 1.33
C ASN A 103 -10.11 -13.47 0.89
N GLY A 104 -10.36 -13.32 -0.41
CA GLY A 104 -11.52 -12.56 -0.92
C GLY A 104 -11.22 -11.78 -2.19
N PHE A 105 -11.88 -10.65 -2.38
CA PHE A 105 -11.77 -9.84 -3.59
C PHE A 105 -11.29 -8.42 -3.26
N LEU A 106 -10.36 -7.91 -4.05
CA LEU A 106 -9.96 -6.52 -4.08
C LEU A 106 -10.69 -5.85 -5.25
N THR A 107 -11.50 -4.83 -4.97
CA THR A 107 -12.18 -4.04 -6.01
C THR A 107 -11.61 -2.64 -6.05
N LEU A 108 -11.14 -2.20 -7.21
CA LEU A 108 -10.83 -0.81 -7.48
C LEU A 108 -12.13 -0.04 -7.72
N ARG A 109 -12.37 1.00 -6.93
CA ARG A 109 -13.48 1.92 -7.13
C ARG A 109 -12.92 3.27 -7.56
N GLU A 110 -13.14 3.61 -8.82
CA GLU A 110 -12.78 4.93 -9.33
C GLU A 110 -13.73 5.98 -8.75
N MET A 111 -13.15 7.06 -8.22
CA MET A 111 -13.91 8.20 -7.71
C MET A 111 -13.84 9.32 -8.74
N LYS A 112 -14.98 9.94 -9.02
CA LYS A 112 -15.02 11.13 -9.86
C LYS A 112 -14.21 12.26 -9.21
N ASP A 113 -13.54 13.04 -10.05
CA ASP A 113 -12.81 14.24 -9.62
C ASP A 113 -13.78 15.42 -9.40
N ASP A 114 -14.73 15.22 -8.48
CA ASP A 114 -15.79 16.17 -8.15
C ASP A 114 -15.69 16.65 -6.69
N ASN A 115 -14.53 16.45 -6.04
CA ASN A 115 -14.28 16.72 -4.63
C ASN A 115 -15.33 16.11 -3.68
N SER A 116 -15.99 15.01 -4.06
CA SER A 116 -17.06 14.40 -3.24
C SER A 116 -16.58 13.33 -2.28
N CYS A 117 -15.28 13.07 -2.18
CA CYS A 117 -14.75 11.94 -1.41
C CYS A 117 -15.25 11.92 0.05
N LEU A 118 -15.25 13.06 0.74
CA LEU A 118 -15.77 13.19 2.10
C LEU A 118 -17.27 12.87 2.18
N PHE A 119 -18.08 13.44 1.29
CA PHE A 119 -19.53 13.20 1.26
C PHE A 119 -19.86 11.75 0.99
N ARG A 120 -19.13 11.10 0.07
CA ARG A 120 -19.28 9.66 -0.22
C ARG A 120 -18.91 8.81 0.99
N SER A 121 -17.85 9.16 1.73
CA SER A 121 -17.47 8.47 2.97
C SER A 121 -18.56 8.58 4.03
N ILE A 122 -19.13 9.77 4.23
CA ILE A 122 -20.22 9.99 5.21
C ILE A 122 -21.47 9.19 4.82
N GLY A 123 -21.92 9.30 3.57
CA GLY A 123 -23.08 8.55 3.08
C GLY A 123 -22.88 7.04 3.15
N TYR A 124 -21.67 6.55 2.88
CA TYR A 124 -21.35 5.13 3.02
C TYR A 124 -21.44 4.62 4.46
N VAL A 125 -20.87 5.36 5.42
CA VAL A 125 -20.86 4.94 6.83
C VAL A 125 -22.24 5.01 7.45
N LEU A 126 -22.98 6.09 7.18
CA LEU A 126 -24.28 6.34 7.83
C LEU A 126 -25.44 5.63 7.14
N CYS A 127 -25.45 5.64 5.81
CA CYS A 127 -26.61 5.23 5.01
C CYS A 127 -26.32 4.03 4.10
N ARG A 128 -25.07 3.55 4.04
CA ARG A 128 -24.60 2.59 3.03
C ARG A 128 -24.86 3.05 1.60
N ASP A 129 -24.85 4.37 1.38
CA ASP A 129 -25.13 4.99 0.08
C ASP A 129 -24.03 5.97 -0.31
N THR A 130 -23.37 5.72 -1.43
CA THR A 130 -22.27 6.55 -1.95
C THR A 130 -22.74 7.61 -2.95
N THR A 131 -24.04 7.75 -3.16
CA THR A 131 -24.64 8.69 -4.14
C THR A 131 -25.14 9.99 -3.50
N MET A 132 -25.14 10.08 -2.17
CA MET A 132 -25.71 11.19 -1.38
C MET A 132 -24.95 12.53 -1.47
N SER A 133 -23.95 12.65 -2.34
CA SER A 133 -23.05 13.82 -2.34
C SER A 133 -23.76 15.14 -2.68
N ALA A 134 -24.78 15.11 -3.55
CA ALA A 134 -25.55 16.30 -3.91
C ALA A 134 -26.44 16.79 -2.75
N GLU A 135 -27.13 15.87 -2.09
CA GLU A 135 -28.02 16.16 -0.96
C GLU A 135 -27.23 16.72 0.23
N LEU A 136 -26.10 16.08 0.59
CA LEU A 136 -25.24 16.53 1.68
C LEU A 136 -24.65 17.93 1.40
N ARG A 137 -24.30 18.23 0.15
CA ARG A 137 -23.87 19.58 -0.24
C ARG A 137 -24.99 20.59 -0.10
N HIS A 138 -26.19 20.24 -0.51
CA HIS A 138 -27.35 21.12 -0.37
C HIS A 138 -27.62 21.46 1.09
N ALA A 139 -27.56 20.47 1.98
CA ALA A 139 -27.70 20.69 3.42
C ALA A 139 -26.65 21.67 3.98
N ILE A 140 -25.40 21.60 3.51
CA ILE A 140 -24.34 22.56 3.89
C ILE A 140 -24.66 23.96 3.37
N VAL A 141 -25.05 24.09 2.09
CA VAL A 141 -25.39 25.38 1.49
C VAL A 141 -26.51 26.06 2.27
N GLU A 142 -27.56 25.33 2.61
CA GLU A 142 -28.68 25.86 3.41
C GLU A 142 -28.23 26.29 4.81
N ARG A 143 -27.35 25.50 5.45
CA ARG A 143 -26.81 25.88 6.77
C ARG A 143 -25.95 27.14 6.72
N ILE A 144 -25.12 27.29 5.69
CA ILE A 144 -24.26 28.48 5.48
C ILE A 144 -25.13 29.71 5.28
N LYS A 145 -26.13 29.65 4.38
CA LYS A 145 -27.04 30.76 4.10
C LYS A 145 -27.83 31.21 5.34
N ALA A 146 -28.16 30.26 6.23
CA ALA A 146 -28.88 30.55 7.46
C ALA A 146 -28.01 31.19 8.56
N ASP A 147 -26.69 31.30 8.38
CA ASP A 147 -25.75 31.80 9.40
C ASP A 147 -24.71 32.77 8.80
N PRO A 148 -25.15 33.94 8.29
CA PRO A 148 -24.26 34.91 7.66
C PRO A 148 -23.27 35.58 8.63
N VAL A 149 -23.49 35.44 9.95
CA VAL A 149 -22.55 35.94 10.97
C VAL A 149 -21.32 35.03 11.03
N SER A 150 -21.52 33.71 11.04
CA SER A 150 -20.40 32.75 11.03
C SER A 150 -19.77 32.59 9.65
N TYR A 151 -20.57 32.80 8.60
CA TYR A 151 -20.16 32.68 7.19
C TYR A 151 -20.41 33.99 6.43
N PRO A 152 -19.67 35.07 6.75
CA PRO A 152 -19.83 36.35 6.06
C PRO A 152 -19.29 36.27 4.62
N ASP A 153 -19.78 37.15 3.75
CA ASP A 153 -19.39 37.17 2.32
C ASP A 153 -17.87 37.26 2.14
N ILE A 154 -17.17 38.03 2.98
CA ILE A 154 -15.70 38.14 2.95
C ILE A 154 -14.98 36.79 3.19
N ALA A 155 -15.61 35.86 3.90
CA ALA A 155 -15.08 34.52 4.12
C ALA A 155 -15.47 33.55 2.99
N LEU A 156 -16.58 33.80 2.30
CA LEU A 156 -17.09 32.95 1.21
C LEU A 156 -16.50 33.31 -0.16
N GLY A 157 -16.02 34.54 -0.34
CA GLY A 157 -15.39 35.03 -1.57
C GLY A 157 -16.36 35.81 -2.45
#